data_AF-A0A7C7LMS7-F1
#
_entry.id   AF-A0A7C7LMS7-F1
#
_cell.length_a   1.000
_cell.length_b   1.000
_cell.length_c   1.000
_cell.angle_alpha   90.00
_cell.angle_beta   90.00
_cell.angle_gamma   90.00
#
_symmetry.space_group_name_H-M   'P 1'
#
loop_
_entity.id
_entity.type
_entity.pdbx_description
1 polymer ?
#
loop_
_entity_poly.entity_id
_entity_poly.type
_entity_poly.pdbx_seq_one_letter_code
_entity_poly.pdbx_strand_id
1 'polypeptide(L)'
;MFTSKIGKEFGYDDGWTDDGTFEICGEGQVGDMLYVRGNKALLEHRENGKELHLFEAVGKGYVRYISQMVYKSHREDIGKDKNNVNRKRIIFELSTEYTSNEHDQALSSSKTIEGKKVVRYTTTYERDPIKREQAIAIHGLSCMACDFNFEKVYGEHGKGFIHVHHNKPLNETGETIVDPEKDLTVLCPNCHAMVHKNKKNTLTLNELIQLLN
;
A
#
# COMPACT_ATOMS: atom_id res chain seq x y z
N MET A 1 10.24 4.72 -8.87
CA MET A 1 11.38 3.90 -9.36
C MET A 1 11.01 2.44 -9.16
N PHE A 2 11.35 1.58 -10.11
CA PHE A 2 10.99 0.17 -10.05
C PHE A 2 12.27 -0.67 -10.10
N THR A 3 12.38 -1.67 -9.24
CA THR A 3 13.40 -2.70 -9.26
C THR A 3 12.75 -4.06 -9.46
N SER A 4 13.50 -5.05 -9.94
CA SER A 4 13.01 -6.42 -10.07
C SER A 4 14.12 -7.42 -9.82
N LYS A 5 13.84 -8.52 -9.12
CA LYS A 5 14.80 -9.63 -8.96
C LYS A 5 15.21 -10.27 -10.30
N ILE A 6 14.38 -10.13 -11.33
CA ILE A 6 14.62 -10.59 -12.71
C ILE A 6 15.60 -9.67 -13.46
N GLY A 7 15.81 -8.43 -12.98
CA GLY A 7 16.72 -7.45 -13.61
C GLY A 7 18.16 -7.94 -13.74
N LYS A 8 18.60 -8.83 -12.84
CA LYS A 8 19.92 -9.49 -12.92
C LYS A 8 20.13 -10.27 -14.22
N GLU A 9 19.08 -10.85 -14.80
CA GLU A 9 19.16 -11.57 -16.09
C GLU A 9 19.31 -10.63 -17.30
N PHE A 10 19.04 -9.32 -17.11
CA PHE A 10 19.15 -8.28 -18.13
C PHE A 10 20.27 -7.27 -17.86
N GLY A 11 21.19 -7.58 -16.94
CA GLY A 11 22.37 -6.74 -16.61
C GLY A 11 22.11 -5.57 -15.66
N TYR A 12 21.01 -5.62 -14.90
CA TYR A 12 20.70 -4.67 -13.83
C TYR A 12 21.09 -5.28 -12.48
N ASP A 13 22.09 -4.66 -11.83
CA ASP A 13 22.60 -5.07 -10.51
C ASP A 13 21.92 -4.30 -9.39
N ASP A 14 20.58 -4.19 -9.45
CA ASP A 14 19.85 -3.50 -8.40
C ASP A 14 19.89 -4.31 -7.10
N GLY A 15 20.17 -3.65 -5.97
CA GLY A 15 20.24 -4.36 -4.70
C GLY A 15 20.63 -3.48 -3.52
N TRP A 16 20.42 -4.04 -2.33
CA TRP A 16 20.96 -3.48 -1.10
C TRP A 16 22.42 -3.91 -0.93
N THR A 17 23.26 -2.96 -0.54
CA THR A 17 24.62 -3.18 -0.06
C THR A 17 24.64 -3.34 1.46
N ASP A 18 25.74 -3.87 1.99
CA ASP A 18 25.87 -4.18 3.43
C ASP A 18 25.83 -2.93 4.33
N ASP A 19 26.11 -1.75 3.77
CA ASP A 19 26.06 -0.46 4.46
C ASP A 19 24.67 0.21 4.43
N GLY A 20 23.65 -0.48 3.90
CA GLY A 20 22.28 0.02 3.84
C GLY A 20 22.01 0.98 2.67
N THR A 21 22.91 1.08 1.70
CA THR A 21 22.67 1.77 0.43
C THR A 21 21.88 0.85 -0.52
N PHE A 22 20.93 1.41 -1.24
CA PHE A 22 20.24 0.74 -2.34
C PHE A 22 20.79 1.26 -3.65
N GLU A 23 21.45 0.39 -4.40
CA GLU A 23 21.94 0.68 -5.74
C GLU A 23 20.87 0.35 -6.76
N ILE A 24 20.59 1.28 -7.66
CA ILE A 24 19.67 1.07 -8.78
C ILE A 24 20.31 1.52 -10.08
N CYS A 25 20.29 0.65 -11.07
CA CYS A 25 20.83 0.92 -12.38
C CYS A 25 19.83 1.74 -13.21
N GLY A 26 20.33 2.76 -13.90
CA GLY A 26 19.54 3.74 -14.63
C GLY A 26 18.76 3.18 -15.82
N GLU A 27 17.83 3.99 -16.33
CA GLU A 27 17.07 3.66 -17.53
C GLU A 27 17.96 3.70 -18.79
N GLY A 28 17.79 2.71 -19.67
CA GLY A 28 18.48 2.57 -20.95
C GLY A 28 18.91 1.12 -21.16
N GLN A 29 18.49 0.47 -22.26
CA GLN A 29 18.74 -0.97 -22.48
C GLN A 29 19.80 -1.29 -23.54
N VAL A 30 20.11 -0.33 -24.41
CA VAL A 30 21.05 -0.48 -25.53
C VAL A 30 21.93 0.76 -25.60
N GLY A 31 23.25 0.56 -25.75
CA GLY A 31 24.23 1.63 -25.75
C GLY A 31 24.39 2.34 -24.39
N ASP A 32 25.21 3.39 -24.38
CA ASP A 32 25.50 4.17 -23.18
C ASP A 32 24.23 4.79 -22.59
N MET A 33 24.08 4.69 -21.27
CA MET A 33 23.00 5.36 -20.56
C MET A 33 23.20 6.87 -20.59
N LEU A 34 22.09 7.61 -20.74
CA LEU A 34 22.10 9.06 -20.83
C LEU A 34 21.30 9.67 -19.68
N TYR A 35 21.67 10.87 -19.23
CA TYR A 35 20.95 11.66 -18.24
C TYR A 35 19.70 12.32 -18.85
N VAL A 36 18.76 11.50 -19.34
CA VAL A 36 17.49 11.92 -19.93
C VAL A 36 16.34 11.15 -19.28
N ARG A 37 15.09 11.63 -19.46
CA ARG A 37 13.87 10.94 -19.00
C ARG A 37 13.96 10.51 -17.53
N GLY A 38 13.87 9.20 -17.23
CA GLY A 38 13.90 8.66 -15.87
C GLY A 38 15.18 9.01 -15.11
N ASN A 39 16.34 8.96 -15.77
CA ASN A 39 17.63 9.30 -15.15
C ASN A 39 17.70 10.77 -14.77
N LYS A 40 17.24 11.66 -15.67
CA LYS A 40 17.14 13.09 -15.40
C LYS A 40 16.14 13.39 -14.27
N ALA A 41 14.99 12.73 -14.29
CA ALA A 41 13.96 12.88 -13.25
C ALA A 41 14.46 12.45 -11.87
N LEU A 42 15.36 11.47 -11.79
CA LEU A 42 16.02 11.05 -10.54
C LEU A 42 16.99 12.11 -10.02
N LEU A 43 17.81 12.71 -10.90
CA LEU A 43 18.75 13.76 -10.51
C LEU A 43 18.03 15.03 -10.04
N GLU A 44 17.02 15.48 -10.78
CA GLU A 44 16.36 16.76 -10.56
C GLU A 44 15.12 16.65 -9.65
N HIS A 45 14.88 15.50 -9.01
CA HIS A 45 13.64 15.28 -8.25
C HIS A 45 13.44 16.34 -7.15
N ARG A 46 14.49 16.74 -6.42
CA ARG A 46 14.39 17.73 -5.34
C ARG A 46 14.03 19.11 -5.85
N GLU A 47 14.70 19.58 -6.91
CA GLU A 47 14.42 20.88 -7.52
C GLU A 47 13.00 20.96 -8.08
N ASN A 48 12.49 19.83 -8.57
CA ASN A 48 11.13 19.69 -9.07
C ASN A 48 10.10 19.39 -7.97
N GLY A 49 10.48 19.37 -6.69
CA GLY A 49 9.60 19.07 -5.57
C GLY A 49 8.98 17.67 -5.58
N LYS A 50 9.66 16.70 -6.21
CA LYS A 50 9.22 15.31 -6.33
C LYS A 50 9.92 14.41 -5.31
N GLU A 51 9.19 13.43 -4.81
CA GLU A 51 9.71 12.38 -3.94
C GLU A 51 10.10 11.13 -4.72
N LEU A 52 11.11 10.41 -4.24
CA LEU A 52 11.53 9.15 -4.82
C LEU A 52 10.93 7.98 -4.04
N HIS A 53 10.21 7.11 -4.74
CA HIS A 53 9.60 5.91 -4.18
C HIS A 53 10.11 4.67 -4.91
N LEU A 54 10.51 3.64 -4.16
CA LEU A 54 11.01 2.37 -4.68
C LEU A 54 9.93 1.30 -4.60
N PHE A 55 9.74 0.58 -5.70
CA PHE A 55 8.81 -0.53 -5.84
C PHE A 55 9.56 -1.75 -6.40
N GLU A 56 9.33 -2.93 -5.83
CA GLU A 56 9.87 -4.22 -6.31
C GLU A 56 8.80 -4.96 -7.11
N ALA A 57 9.10 -5.40 -8.34
CA ALA A 57 8.22 -6.29 -9.08
C ALA A 57 8.18 -7.70 -8.45
N VAL A 58 6.98 -8.19 -8.14
CA VAL A 58 6.78 -9.48 -7.44
C VAL A 58 5.98 -10.51 -8.24
N GLY A 59 5.57 -10.17 -9.47
CA GLY A 59 4.82 -11.05 -10.37
C GLY A 59 4.24 -10.31 -11.57
N LYS A 60 3.46 -11.00 -12.41
CA LYS A 60 2.81 -10.40 -13.60
C LYS A 60 1.85 -9.29 -13.19
N GLY A 61 2.28 -8.04 -13.37
CA GLY A 61 1.47 -6.84 -13.11
C GLY A 61 1.45 -6.37 -11.65
N TYR A 62 2.12 -7.07 -10.74
CA TYR A 62 2.12 -6.74 -9.31
C TYR A 62 3.46 -6.19 -8.86
N VAL A 63 3.40 -5.10 -8.09
CA VAL A 63 4.56 -4.48 -7.46
C VAL A 63 4.36 -4.38 -5.96
N ARG A 64 5.43 -4.59 -5.20
CA ARG A 64 5.53 -4.37 -3.77
C ARG A 64 6.19 -3.02 -3.54
N TYR A 65 5.53 -2.14 -2.80
CA TYR A 65 6.18 -0.93 -2.32
C TYR A 65 7.26 -1.27 -1.30
N ILE A 66 8.47 -0.73 -1.48
CA ILE A 66 9.61 -0.97 -0.58
C ILE A 66 9.74 0.19 0.41
N SER A 67 10.07 1.40 -0.09
CA SER A 67 10.24 2.58 0.75
C SER A 67 10.24 3.87 -0.09
N GLN A 68 10.07 5.00 0.60
CA GLN A 68 10.55 6.29 0.11
C GLN A 68 12.07 6.28 0.24
N MET A 69 12.74 6.78 -0.80
CA MET A 69 14.19 6.75 -0.90
C MET A 69 14.74 8.17 -0.90
N VAL A 70 15.92 8.32 -0.33
CA VAL A 70 16.72 9.53 -0.37
C VAL A 70 17.84 9.31 -1.37
N TYR A 71 17.89 10.15 -2.40
CA TYR A 71 19.04 10.20 -3.30
C TYR A 71 20.31 10.62 -2.55
N LYS A 72 21.38 9.83 -2.66
CA LYS A 72 22.70 10.14 -2.09
C LYS A 72 23.68 10.60 -3.15
N SER A 73 23.94 9.74 -4.13
CA SER A 73 24.99 9.91 -5.12
C SER A 73 24.67 9.08 -6.36
N HIS A 74 25.51 9.19 -7.38
CA HIS A 74 25.50 8.28 -8.52
C HIS A 74 26.93 8.10 -9.01
N ARG A 75 27.18 6.98 -9.69
CA ARG A 75 28.44 6.67 -10.34
C ARG A 75 28.20 6.08 -11.72
N GLU A 76 29.26 6.06 -12.51
CA GLU A 76 29.27 5.42 -13.83
C GLU A 76 30.19 4.19 -13.79
N ASP A 77 29.76 3.10 -14.42
CA ASP A 77 30.59 1.93 -14.64
C ASP A 77 30.45 1.40 -16.08
N ILE A 78 31.22 0.36 -16.40
CA ILE A 78 31.06 -0.37 -17.66
C ILE A 78 30.35 -1.68 -17.40
N GLY A 79 29.22 -1.88 -18.07
CA GLY A 79 28.45 -3.11 -18.04
C GLY A 79 28.02 -3.55 -19.43
N LYS A 80 27.36 -4.70 -19.49
CA LYS A 80 26.77 -5.20 -20.74
C LYS A 80 25.40 -4.56 -21.00
N ASP A 81 25.08 -4.35 -22.26
CA ASP A 81 23.74 -4.01 -22.70
C ASP A 81 22.94 -5.27 -23.09
N LYS A 82 21.69 -5.08 -23.52
CA LYS A 82 20.82 -6.20 -23.94
C LYS A 82 21.41 -7.04 -25.10
N ASN A 83 22.31 -6.47 -25.89
CA ASN A 83 22.98 -7.12 -27.02
C ASN A 83 24.37 -7.65 -26.63
N ASN A 84 24.70 -7.68 -25.34
CA ASN A 84 25.98 -8.12 -24.79
C ASN A 84 27.19 -7.24 -25.21
N VAL A 85 26.93 -5.98 -25.58
CA VAL A 85 27.95 -4.99 -25.92
C VAL A 85 28.33 -4.19 -24.66
N ASN A 86 29.62 -3.84 -24.53
CA ASN A 86 30.05 -2.98 -23.43
C ASN A 86 29.45 -1.59 -23.59
N ARG A 87 28.90 -1.06 -22.50
CA ARG A 87 28.31 0.27 -22.42
C ARG A 87 28.60 0.91 -21.09
N LYS A 88 28.56 2.23 -21.05
CA LYS A 88 28.50 3.00 -19.82
C LYS A 88 27.12 2.86 -19.17
N ARG A 89 27.07 2.45 -17.90
CA ARG A 89 25.85 2.45 -17.08
C ARG A 89 25.92 3.58 -16.06
N ILE A 90 24.75 4.04 -15.62
CA ILE A 90 24.60 4.98 -14.51
C ILE A 90 24.02 4.18 -13.35
N ILE A 91 24.70 4.18 -12.21
CA ILE A 91 24.23 3.54 -10.97
C ILE A 91 23.89 4.64 -9.97
N PHE A 92 22.64 4.69 -9.53
CA PHE A 92 22.17 5.62 -8.50
C PHE A 92 22.24 4.96 -7.13
N GLU A 93 22.75 5.69 -6.15
CA GLU A 93 22.88 5.26 -4.76
C GLU A 93 21.82 5.97 -3.92
N LEU A 94 20.97 5.18 -3.27
CA LEU A 94 19.81 5.63 -2.53
C LEU A 94 19.85 5.10 -1.09
N SER A 95 19.18 5.75 -0.15
CA SER A 95 19.02 5.20 1.21
C SER A 95 17.60 5.42 1.74
N THR A 96 17.26 4.76 2.85
CA THR A 96 16.03 4.99 3.61
C THR A 96 16.19 6.10 4.64
N GLU A 97 17.43 6.37 5.06
CA GLU A 97 17.73 7.38 6.08
C GLU A 97 18.11 8.73 5.44
N TYR A 98 17.41 9.79 5.87
CA TYR A 98 17.97 11.12 5.82
C TYR A 98 19.19 11.10 6.75
N THR A 99 20.39 11.37 6.23
CA THR A 99 21.54 11.65 7.10
C THR A 99 21.13 12.85 7.94
N SER A 100 20.85 12.59 9.21
CA SER A 100 20.43 13.55 10.21
C SER A 100 21.58 14.51 10.49
N ASN A 101 21.75 15.48 9.62
CA ASN A 101 22.42 16.73 9.92
C ASN A 101 21.46 17.84 9.54
N GLU A 102 20.40 17.98 10.34
CA GLU A 102 20.07 19.23 11.02
C GLU A 102 18.78 19.04 11.85
N HIS A 103 18.89 19.46 13.11
CA HIS A 103 17.86 19.56 14.14
C HIS A 103 17.41 18.29 14.90
N ASP A 104 18.25 17.91 15.85
CA ASP A 104 17.76 17.63 17.21
C ASP A 104 17.50 18.96 17.94
N GLN A 105 16.30 19.11 18.54
CA GLN A 105 16.18 19.59 19.93
C GLN A 105 14.75 19.43 20.47
N ALA A 106 14.67 18.58 21.49
CA ALA A 106 13.91 18.68 22.74
C ALA A 106 12.36 18.79 22.75
N LEU A 107 11.76 17.90 23.54
CA LEU A 107 10.40 18.00 24.08
C LEU A 107 10.15 19.39 24.66
N SER A 108 9.15 20.07 24.12
CA SER A 108 8.51 21.23 24.71
C SER A 108 7.06 21.27 24.24
N SER A 109 6.15 21.51 25.18
CA SER A 109 4.71 21.71 24.95
C SER A 109 4.49 22.69 23.80
N SER A 110 4.22 22.17 22.61
CA SER A 110 4.06 22.98 21.41
C SER A 110 2.82 22.50 20.67
N LYS A 111 2.04 23.46 20.16
CA LYS A 111 0.97 23.20 19.20
C LYS A 111 1.49 22.23 18.14
N THR A 112 1.00 21.00 18.18
CA THR A 112 1.30 20.02 17.14
C THR A 112 0.55 20.45 15.88
N ILE A 113 1.27 20.59 14.76
CA ILE A 113 0.63 20.80 13.46
C ILE A 113 0.00 19.46 13.06
N GLU A 114 -1.29 19.32 13.28
CA GLU A 114 -2.09 18.22 12.74
C GLU A 114 -2.43 18.47 11.25
N GLY A 115 -2.70 17.41 10.49
CA GLY A 115 -3.06 17.54 9.05
C GLY A 115 -1.89 17.38 8.06
N LYS A 116 -0.69 17.01 8.51
CA LYS A 116 0.36 16.49 7.61
C LYS A 116 -0.23 15.33 6.81
N LYS A 117 -0.15 15.39 5.48
CA LYS A 117 -0.62 14.30 4.61
C LYS A 117 0.27 13.08 4.84
N VAL A 118 -0.30 12.08 5.51
CA VAL A 118 0.33 10.77 5.70
C VAL A 118 -0.32 9.81 4.71
N VAL A 119 0.47 9.27 3.78
CA VAL A 119 0.00 8.28 2.81
C VAL A 119 0.22 6.89 3.41
N ARG A 120 -0.86 6.10 3.51
CA ARG A 120 -0.82 4.70 3.96
C ARG A 120 -1.16 3.81 2.77
N TYR A 121 -0.28 2.87 2.45
CA TYR A 121 -0.53 1.86 1.43
C TYR A 121 -1.08 0.59 2.11
N THR A 122 -2.19 0.05 1.59
CA THR A 122 -2.83 -1.16 2.12
C THR A 122 -3.17 -2.11 0.98
N THR A 123 -3.00 -3.41 1.19
CA THR A 123 -3.48 -4.44 0.27
C THR A 123 -5.01 -4.49 0.37
N THR A 124 -5.69 -4.17 -0.74
CA THR A 124 -7.14 -4.29 -0.82
C THR A 124 -7.47 -5.54 -1.61
N TYR A 125 -8.33 -6.39 -1.05
CA TYR A 125 -8.87 -7.56 -1.74
C TYR A 125 -10.06 -7.13 -2.60
N GLU A 126 -10.16 -7.66 -3.81
CA GLU A 126 -11.31 -7.43 -4.69
C GLU A 126 -12.60 -7.86 -3.97
N ARG A 127 -13.63 -7.01 -4.06
CA ARG A 127 -14.96 -7.29 -3.51
C ARG A 127 -15.95 -7.18 -4.64
N ASP A 128 -16.63 -8.27 -4.93
CA ASP A 128 -17.68 -8.30 -5.95
C ASP A 128 -18.89 -7.46 -5.48
N PRO A 129 -19.22 -6.34 -6.17
CA PRO A 129 -20.36 -5.50 -5.80
C PRO A 129 -21.70 -6.27 -5.84
N ILE A 130 -21.81 -7.30 -6.68
CA ILE A 130 -23.01 -8.13 -6.78
C ILE A 130 -23.24 -8.89 -5.46
N LYS A 131 -22.18 -9.39 -4.83
CA LYS A 131 -22.25 -10.10 -3.55
C LYS A 131 -22.73 -9.19 -2.42
N ARG A 132 -22.32 -7.92 -2.45
CA ARG A 132 -22.82 -6.90 -1.51
C ARG A 132 -24.31 -6.66 -1.69
N GLU A 133 -24.77 -6.46 -2.92
CA GLU A 133 -26.19 -6.23 -3.21
C GLU A 133 -27.04 -7.44 -2.82
N GLN A 134 -26.57 -8.65 -3.10
CA GLN A 134 -27.22 -9.90 -2.67
C GLN A 134 -27.32 -10.00 -1.15
N ALA A 135 -26.25 -9.70 -0.41
CA ALA A 135 -26.28 -9.71 1.05
C ALA A 135 -27.28 -8.70 1.63
N ILE A 136 -27.38 -7.51 1.04
CA ILE A 136 -28.37 -6.50 1.46
C ILE A 136 -29.80 -6.97 1.12
N ALA A 137 -30.01 -7.61 -0.04
CA ALA A 137 -31.32 -8.14 -0.41
C ALA A 137 -31.77 -9.27 0.54
N ILE A 138 -30.84 -10.09 1.04
CA ILE A 138 -31.11 -11.22 1.95
C ILE A 138 -31.30 -10.73 3.39
N HIS A 139 -30.35 -9.95 3.91
CA HIS A 139 -30.28 -9.58 5.33
C HIS A 139 -30.91 -8.23 5.66
N GLY A 140 -31.21 -7.41 4.64
CA GLY A 140 -31.78 -6.09 4.80
C GLY A 140 -30.77 -5.02 5.22
N LEU A 141 -31.29 -3.95 5.84
CA LEU A 141 -30.55 -2.74 6.21
C LEU A 141 -30.51 -2.48 7.73
N SER A 142 -31.04 -3.40 8.54
CA SER A 142 -30.91 -3.34 10.00
C SER A 142 -29.65 -4.07 10.43
N CYS A 143 -28.88 -3.48 11.34
CA CYS A 143 -27.68 -4.11 11.90
C CYS A 143 -28.03 -5.44 12.59
N MET A 144 -27.40 -6.54 12.17
CA MET A 144 -27.66 -7.87 12.77
C MET A 144 -27.21 -7.98 14.24
N ALA A 145 -26.39 -7.03 14.74
CA ALA A 145 -25.90 -7.05 16.11
C ALA A 145 -26.73 -6.18 17.07
N CYS A 146 -27.14 -4.98 16.65
CA CYS A 146 -27.80 -4.00 17.53
C CYS A 146 -29.13 -3.47 16.99
N ASP A 147 -29.62 -4.03 15.88
CA ASP A 147 -30.85 -3.64 15.16
C ASP A 147 -30.92 -2.17 14.67
N PHE A 148 -29.82 -1.42 14.80
CA PHE A 148 -29.76 -0.05 14.30
C PHE A 148 -30.00 0.01 12.79
N ASN A 149 -30.91 0.87 12.36
CA ASN A 149 -31.28 1.08 10.97
C ASN A 149 -31.16 2.57 10.60
N PHE A 150 -30.32 2.89 9.63
CA PHE A 150 -30.01 4.27 9.28
C PHE A 150 -31.18 5.01 8.65
N GLU A 151 -31.96 4.36 7.79
CA GLU A 151 -33.13 4.98 7.17
C GLU A 151 -34.22 5.28 8.20
N LYS A 152 -34.44 4.38 9.17
CA LYS A 152 -35.40 4.62 10.26
C LYS A 152 -35.01 5.81 11.14
N VAL A 153 -33.72 6.01 11.39
CA VAL A 153 -33.22 7.05 12.32
C VAL A 153 -32.94 8.38 11.61
N TYR A 154 -32.40 8.34 10.39
CA TYR A 154 -31.94 9.53 9.65
C TYR A 154 -32.78 9.84 8.41
N GLY A 155 -33.83 9.07 8.13
CA GLY A 155 -34.68 9.24 6.95
C GLY A 155 -33.92 9.00 5.65
N GLU A 156 -34.23 9.79 4.61
CA GLU A 156 -33.64 9.64 3.28
C GLU A 156 -32.10 9.73 3.29
N HIS A 157 -31.51 10.47 4.24
CA HIS A 157 -30.05 10.58 4.37
C HIS A 157 -29.38 9.25 4.74
N GLY A 158 -30.11 8.37 5.45
CA GLY A 158 -29.63 7.05 5.87
C GLY A 158 -29.96 5.91 4.92
N LYS A 159 -30.66 6.18 3.82
CA LYS A 159 -31.17 5.17 2.90
C LYS A 159 -30.06 4.34 2.28
N GLY A 160 -30.21 3.01 2.34
CA GLY A 160 -29.22 2.06 1.81
C GLY A 160 -27.88 2.03 2.55
N PHE A 161 -27.72 2.77 3.66
CA PHE A 161 -26.45 2.87 4.35
C PHE A 161 -26.27 1.73 5.37
N ILE A 162 -25.46 0.73 4.99
CA ILE A 162 -25.03 -0.36 5.86
C ILE A 162 -23.68 -0.93 5.39
N HIS A 163 -22.88 -1.49 6.30
CA HIS A 163 -21.65 -2.19 5.94
C HIS A 163 -21.91 -3.69 5.82
N VAL A 164 -21.39 -4.30 4.75
CA VAL A 164 -21.38 -5.76 4.57
C VAL A 164 -20.03 -6.27 5.05
N HIS A 165 -20.05 -7.21 5.98
CA HIS A 165 -18.89 -7.77 6.65
C HIS A 165 -18.76 -9.26 6.30
N HIS A 166 -17.54 -9.72 6.03
CA HIS A 166 -17.26 -11.15 5.83
C HIS A 166 -17.03 -11.81 7.18
N ASN A 167 -17.80 -12.85 7.50
CA ASN A 167 -17.67 -13.61 8.73
C ASN A 167 -16.31 -14.30 8.86
N LYS A 168 -15.71 -14.67 7.72
CA LYS A 168 -14.32 -15.13 7.60
C LYS A 168 -13.51 -14.11 6.81
N PRO A 169 -12.45 -13.52 7.38
CA PRO A 169 -11.65 -12.52 6.70
C PRO A 169 -10.98 -13.05 5.42
N LEU A 170 -11.10 -12.32 4.30
CA LEU A 170 -10.50 -12.72 3.01
C LEU A 170 -8.96 -12.76 3.03
N ASN A 171 -8.32 -12.02 3.94
CA ASN A 171 -6.87 -12.08 4.14
C ASN A 171 -6.39 -13.43 4.72
N GLU A 172 -7.28 -14.16 5.39
CA GLU A 172 -7.00 -15.48 5.94
C GLU A 172 -7.40 -16.60 4.96
N THR A 173 -8.49 -16.42 4.21
CA THR A 173 -9.03 -17.45 3.31
C THR A 173 -8.51 -17.38 1.87
N GLY A 174 -7.97 -16.24 1.43
CA GLY A 174 -7.54 -16.04 0.04
C GLY A 174 -8.72 -15.92 -0.93
N GLU A 175 -8.49 -16.22 -2.21
CA GLU A 175 -9.57 -16.32 -3.20
C GLU A 175 -10.54 -17.43 -2.81
N THR A 176 -11.82 -17.08 -2.58
CA THR A 176 -12.82 -18.02 -2.11
C THR A 176 -14.20 -17.73 -2.68
N ILE A 177 -15.04 -18.75 -2.77
CA ILE A 177 -16.44 -18.61 -3.16
C ILE A 177 -17.19 -18.10 -1.92
N VAL A 178 -17.77 -16.91 -2.03
CA VAL A 178 -18.56 -16.28 -0.96
C VAL A 178 -20.05 -16.56 -1.18
N ASP A 179 -20.70 -17.16 -0.20
CA ASP A 179 -22.16 -17.29 -0.11
C ASP A 179 -22.72 -16.06 0.64
N PRO A 180 -23.49 -15.16 -0.02
CA PRO A 180 -24.03 -13.97 0.61
C PRO A 180 -24.94 -14.23 1.83
N GLU A 181 -25.59 -15.40 1.90
CA GLU A 181 -26.47 -15.73 3.02
C GLU A 181 -25.66 -16.17 4.25
N LYS A 182 -24.59 -16.95 4.05
CA LYS A 182 -23.86 -17.61 5.15
C LYS A 182 -22.56 -16.92 5.55
N ASP A 183 -21.86 -16.35 4.57
CA ASP A 183 -20.53 -15.80 4.76
C ASP A 183 -20.52 -14.29 4.97
N LEU A 184 -21.65 -13.61 4.70
CA LEU A 184 -21.78 -12.17 4.83
C LEU A 184 -22.81 -11.80 5.90
N THR A 185 -22.50 -10.75 6.65
CA THR A 185 -23.39 -10.13 7.64
C THR A 185 -23.51 -8.64 7.39
N VAL A 186 -24.64 -8.04 7.78
CA VAL A 186 -24.86 -6.60 7.68
C VAL A 186 -24.72 -5.94 9.05
N LEU A 187 -23.82 -4.97 9.15
CA LEU A 187 -23.48 -4.29 10.40
C LEU A 187 -23.50 -2.77 10.23
N CYS A 188 -23.88 -2.05 11.28
CA CYS A 188 -23.66 -0.60 11.32
C CYS A 188 -22.15 -0.29 11.46
N PRO A 189 -21.68 0.91 11.09
CA PRO A 189 -20.28 1.29 11.22
C PRO A 189 -19.70 1.11 12.62
N ASN A 190 -20.50 1.34 13.66
CA ASN A 190 -20.05 1.18 15.05
C ASN A 190 -19.81 -0.31 15.39
N CYS A 191 -20.78 -1.18 15.11
CA CYS A 191 -20.62 -2.62 15.32
C CYS A 191 -19.50 -3.20 14.45
N HIS A 192 -19.40 -2.77 13.18
CA HIS A 192 -18.31 -3.18 12.28
C HIS A 192 -16.93 -2.78 12.83
N ALA A 193 -16.80 -1.57 13.39
CA ALA A 193 -15.57 -1.13 14.04
C ALA A 193 -15.25 -1.95 15.30
N MET A 194 -16.27 -2.35 16.08
CA MET A 194 -16.10 -3.17 17.28
C MET A 194 -15.63 -4.59 16.95
N VAL A 195 -16.13 -5.18 15.87
CA VAL A 195 -15.65 -6.49 15.38
C VAL A 195 -14.14 -6.48 15.11
N HIS A 196 -13.64 -5.42 14.47
CA HIS A 196 -12.23 -5.28 14.09
C HIS A 196 -11.37 -4.51 15.10
N LYS A 197 -11.91 -4.21 16.30
CA LYS A 197 -11.21 -3.37 17.28
C LYS A 197 -9.87 -3.97 17.69
N ASN A 198 -9.81 -5.30 17.81
CA ASN A 198 -8.58 -6.04 18.06
C ASN A 198 -8.13 -6.79 16.79
N LYS A 199 -7.05 -6.33 16.17
CA LYS A 199 -6.49 -6.93 14.94
C LYS A 199 -6.05 -8.39 15.09
N LYS A 200 -5.82 -8.87 16.31
CA LYS A 200 -5.42 -10.27 16.59
C LYS A 200 -6.61 -11.18 16.90
N ASN A 201 -7.77 -10.60 17.23
CA ASN A 201 -8.95 -11.36 17.60
C ASN A 201 -10.20 -10.63 17.09
N THR A 202 -10.60 -10.98 15.87
CA THR A 202 -11.82 -10.47 15.25
C THR A 202 -13.02 -11.15 15.89
N LEU A 203 -13.96 -10.38 16.43
CA LEU A 203 -15.15 -10.95 17.07
C LEU A 203 -16.11 -11.54 16.02
N THR A 204 -16.69 -12.68 16.35
CA THR A 204 -17.86 -13.20 15.64
C THR A 204 -19.09 -12.35 15.93
N LEU A 205 -20.11 -12.43 15.07
CA LEU A 205 -21.40 -11.76 15.29
C LEU A 205 -22.01 -12.11 16.65
N ASN A 206 -21.97 -13.39 17.03
CA ASN A 206 -22.51 -13.85 18.29
C ASN A 206 -21.75 -13.28 19.49
N GLU A 207 -20.41 -13.26 19.46
CA GLU A 207 -19.61 -12.64 20.51
C GLU A 207 -19.91 -11.15 20.65
N LEU A 208 -20.08 -10.43 19.54
CA LEU A 208 -20.46 -9.02 19.57
C LEU A 208 -21.84 -8.81 20.19
N ILE A 209 -22.83 -9.64 19.83
CA ILE A 209 -24.18 -9.59 20.41
C ILE A 209 -24.13 -9.82 21.93
N GLN A 210 -23.31 -10.76 22.41
CA GLN A 210 -23.15 -11.03 23.84
C GLN A 210 -22.51 -9.86 24.61
N LEU A 211 -21.76 -8.97 23.95
CA LEU A 211 -21.19 -7.78 24.59
C LEU A 211 -22.18 -6.60 24.67
N LEU A 212 -23.26 -6.63 23.89
CA LEU A 212 -24.27 -5.57 23.84
C LEU A 212 -25.44 -5.82 24.82
N ASN A 213 -25.54 -7.04 25.34
CA ASN A 213 -26.54 -7.48 26.31
C ASN A 213 -25.94 -7.63 27.70
#